data_AF-A0A959SHF9-F1
#
_entry.id   AF-A0A959SHF9-F1
#
_cell.length_a   1.000
_cell.length_b   1.000
_cell.length_c   1.000
_cell.angle_alpha   90.00
_cell.angle_beta   90.00
_cell.angle_gamma   90.00
#
_symmetry.space_group_name_H-M   'P 1'
#
loop_
_entity.id
_entity.type
_entity.pdbx_description
1 polymer ?
#
loop_
_entity_poly.entity_id
_entity_poly.type
_entity_poly.pdbx_seq_one_letter_code
_entity_poly.pdbx_strand_id
1 'polypeptide(L)' 'QGLEDHIVVSTKDALLVCRKQDEQRIKQFVNDLTAESGDHYV' A
#
# COMPACT_ATOMS: atom_id res chain seq x y z
N GLN A 1 -13.82 -11.92 -15.33
CA GLN A 1 -13.77 -11.75 -13.86
C GLN A 1 -12.35 -11.37 -13.50
N GLY A 2 -12.10 -10.09 -13.24
CA GLY A 2 -10.72 -9.58 -13.13
C GLY A 2 -10.68 -8.19 -12.52
N LEU A 3 -9.61 -7.92 -11.77
CA LEU A 3 -9.22 -6.66 -11.08
C LEU A 3 -10.25 -5.87 -10.27
N GLU A 4 -11.53 -6.25 -10.22
CA GLU A 4 -12.59 -5.57 -9.46
C GLU A 4 -12.27 -5.50 -7.95
N ASP A 5 -11.54 -6.49 -7.44
CA ASP A 5 -11.14 -6.61 -6.05
C ASP A 5 -9.68 -6.22 -5.79
N HIS A 6 -9.09 -5.34 -6.60
CA HIS A 6 -7.71 -4.87 -6.39
C HIS A 6 -7.65 -3.35 -6.28
N ILE A 7 -6.93 -2.88 -5.27
CA ILE A 7 -6.52 -1.49 -5.07
C ILE A 7 -5.20 -1.32 -5.84
N VAL A 8 -5.18 -0.34 -6.74
CA VAL A 8 -3.99 0.03 -7.51
C VAL A 8 -3.65 1.47 -7.19
N VAL A 9 -2.48 1.70 -6.59
CA VAL A 9 -1.94 3.02 -6.30
C VAL A 9 -0.65 3.18 -7.09
N SER A 10 -0.58 4.20 -7.94
CA SER A 10 0.61 4.51 -8.72
C SER A 10 1.13 5.88 -8.33
N THR A 11 2.38 5.95 -7.91
CA THR A 11 3.13 7.18 -7.65
C THR A 11 4.36 7.22 -8.55
N LYS A 12 5.09 8.34 -8.55
CA LYS A 12 6.28 8.49 -9.42
C LYS A 12 7.40 7.50 -9.12
N ASP A 13 7.51 7.06 -7.86
CA ASP A 13 8.57 6.18 -7.38
C ASP A 13 8.10 4.73 -7.13
N ALA A 14 6.79 4.48 -7.05
CA ALA A 14 6.27 3.17 -6.70
C ALA A 14 4.89 2.86 -7.29
N LEU A 15 4.64 1.57 -7.51
CA LEU A 15 3.33 1.02 -7.87
C LEU A 15 2.91 -0.01 -6.82
N LEU A 16 1.82 0.25 -6.11
CA LEU A 16 1.21 -0.67 -5.14
C LEU A 16 -0.02 -1.31 -5.79
N VAL A 17 -0.02 -2.65 -5.86
CA VAL A 17 -1.17 -3.44 -6.31
C VAL A 17 -1.49 -4.46 -5.24
N CYS A 18 -2.70 -4.39 -4.68
CA CYS A 18 -3.08 -5.26 -3.57
C CYS A 18 -4.59 -5.52 -3.54
N ARG A 19 -5.02 -6.64 -2.96
CA ARG A 19 -6.44 -7.03 -2.99
C ARG A 19 -7.26 -6.22 -1.98
N LYS A 20 -8.48 -5.84 -2.37
CA LYS A 20 -9.41 -5.04 -1.56
C LYS A 20 -9.91 -5.79 -0.33
N GLN A 21 -10.03 -7.11 -0.40
CA GLN A 21 -10.27 -7.95 0.78
C GLN A 21 -9.20 -7.79 1.89
N ASP A 22 -7.98 -7.41 1.51
CA ASP A 22 -6.85 -7.20 2.41
C ASP A 22 -6.69 -5.72 2.82
N GLU A 23 -7.68 -4.84 2.54
CA GLU A 23 -7.63 -3.40 2.83
C GLU A 23 -7.34 -3.09 4.31
N GLN A 24 -7.90 -3.88 5.23
CA GLN A 24 -7.61 -3.76 6.67
C GLN A 24 -6.13 -4.00 6.98
N ARG A 25 -5.50 -4.97 6.31
CA ARG A 25 -4.06 -5.24 6.44
C ARG A 25 -3.22 -4.20 5.72
N ILE A 26 -3.64 -3.73 4.55
CA ILE A 26 -2.96 -2.66 3.80
C ILE A 26 -2.86 -1.40 4.64
N LYS A 27 -3.94 -0.98 5.32
CA LYS A 27 -3.87 0.19 6.22
C LYS A 27 -2.84 0.01 7.33
N GLN A 28 -2.80 -1.18 7.92
CA GLN A 28 -1.81 -1.50 8.95
C GLN A 28 -0.39 -1.46 8.39
N PHE A 29 -0.18 -2.07 7.21
CA PHE A 29 1.10 -2.13 6.52
C PHE A 29 1.60 -0.76 6.05
N VAL A 30 0.73 0.09 5.49
CA VAL A 30 1.08 1.46 5.09
C VAL A 30 1.37 2.31 6.32
N ASN A 31 0.65 2.12 7.43
CA ASN A 31 0.91 2.84 8.66
C ASN A 31 2.25 2.42 9.29
N ASP A 32 2.56 1.13 9.32
CA ASP A 32 3.87 0.60 9.74
C ASP A 32 4.99 1.09 8.82
N LEU A 33 4.84 0.95 7.50
CA LEU A 33 5.81 1.47 6.53
C LEU A 33 6.03 2.98 6.68
N THR A 34 4.98 3.76 6.97
CA THR A 34 5.10 5.21 7.18
C THR A 34 5.78 5.52 8.51
N ALA A 35 5.53 4.72 9.56
CA ALA A 35 6.20 4.85 10.85
C ALA A 35 7.69 4.45 10.76
N GLU A 36 8.02 3.38 10.04
CA GLU A 36 9.39 2.91 9.81
C GLU A 36 10.15 3.80 8.82
N SER A 37 9.51 4.22 7.72
CA SER A 37 10.13 5.08 6.70
C SER A 37 10.23 6.54 7.12
N GLY A 38 9.48 6.96 8.14
CA GLY A 38 9.62 8.28 8.77
C GLY A 38 10.99 8.53 9.39
N ASP A 39 11.77 7.47 9.66
CA ASP A 39 13.14 7.54 10.16
C ASP A 39 14.22 7.33 9.07
N HIS A 40 13.84 6.83 7.87
CA HIS A 40 14.78 6.47 6.80
C HIS A 40 14.81 7.44 5.60
N TYR A 41 14.38 8.68 5.80
CA TYR A 41 14.63 9.76 4.84
C TYR A 41 15.36 10.91 5.53
N VAL A 42 16.55 10.62 6.06
CA VAL A 42 17.59 11.60 6.40
C VAL A 42 18.91 11.20 5.77
#